data_AF-A0A7S2K3Q7-F1
#
_entry.id   AF-A0A7S2K3Q7-F1
#
_cell.length_a   1.000
_cell.length_b   1.000
_cell.length_c   1.000
_cell.angle_alpha   90.00
_cell.angle_beta   90.00
_cell.angle_gamma   90.00
#
_symmetry.space_group_name_H-M   'P 1'
#
loop_
_entity.id
_entity.type
_entity.pdbx_description
1 polymer ?
#
loop_
_entity_poly.entity_id
_entity_poly.type
_entity_poly.pdbx_seq_one_letter_code
_entity_poly.pdbx_strand_id
1 'polypeptide(L)'
;MVCHASAPAEPGVGAAVFWTGVRRADRASKAAKTSARIAVVGGGKALAPYAEEKLRIAKRWWKRHLHQGVFGMKSLVFESSWLQVAPVPSESVVEVPAAKRPAWLPSKGPGLANFAPTRWTIKISDWLRVVDEFRATDTWGHLASGKSERGELGINMYDVNKHFVIPWTRGTGSSLALLMDPEPREAELMLSHAWGGSVVDTYNMLSKAMGSDNSLPADTPVFFCTFCLYQPEDGAAGGLSLEEAIKLEPFGKIISSRPKYGMAVLHTTLFEMYSRLWTVHEIDAALVANVHVYGLYDEYFFSSEEVQHFRKFWMLFGDEWDEVLTEALRSATLLSTFRVAHKVTGQVPHARSGVSEDTQQALSFVSQLVSRYQVRTELAQCSPKDHALLVEKVKAHGGFERLDRKVTGARLAMARSFLERSPHSSAQWAFGDGRTGQFNRTWNPLKWSRVLTIDEALQEFGHFDEKDQLRPIVMKIPACWWAREQHFPDAAAARQHLSQENHSEGQILRKSSSGRSLVGDLVLQALQMERRVVASIGETAQAARAKHAPEGVAPGAAAEPAAAGS
;
A
#
# COMPACT_ATOMS: atom_id res chain seq x y z
N MET A 1 3.90 3.41 29.61
CA MET A 1 4.07 4.68 28.83
C MET A 1 3.02 4.69 27.72
N VAL A 2 1.82 5.23 27.99
CA VAL A 2 0.68 5.27 27.06
C VAL A 2 0.24 6.73 26.94
N CYS A 3 0.56 7.37 25.82
CA CYS A 3 0.23 8.77 25.59
C CYS A 3 -1.12 8.90 24.89
N HIS A 4 -2.17 9.22 25.66
CA HIS A 4 -3.11 10.30 25.39
C HIS A 4 -3.90 10.58 26.67
N ALA A 5 -3.46 11.58 27.44
CA ALA A 5 -4.28 12.26 28.42
C ALA A 5 -4.23 13.75 28.08
N SER A 6 -5.36 14.28 27.64
CA SER A 6 -5.56 15.68 27.29
C SER A 6 -5.46 16.56 28.54
N ALA A 7 -4.67 17.64 28.47
CA ALA A 7 -4.70 18.74 29.43
C ALA A 7 -4.92 20.07 28.66
N PRO A 8 -5.60 21.06 29.28
CA PRO A 8 -6.33 22.11 28.56
C PRO A 8 -5.45 23.27 28.08
N ALA A 9 -5.94 23.95 27.04
CA ALA A 9 -5.32 25.10 26.42
C ALA A 9 -5.42 26.37 27.28
N GLU A 10 -4.34 27.16 27.31
CA GLU A 10 -4.38 28.59 27.62
C GLU A 10 -3.85 29.43 26.43
N PRO A 11 -4.31 30.68 26.26
CA PRO A 11 -4.20 31.40 25.00
C PRO A 11 -3.08 32.46 24.98
N GLY A 12 -2.38 32.50 23.84
CA GLY A 12 -2.06 33.72 23.09
C GLY A 12 -0.88 34.59 23.55
N VAL A 13 0.09 34.79 22.66
CA VAL A 13 0.73 36.10 22.42
C VAL A 13 1.16 36.16 20.94
N GLY A 14 0.69 37.18 20.22
CA GLY A 14 1.09 37.48 18.84
C GLY A 14 2.41 38.26 18.78
N ALA A 15 3.12 38.13 17.65
CA ALA A 15 4.19 39.06 17.29
C ALA A 15 4.19 39.26 15.77
N ALA A 16 3.98 40.52 15.38
CA ALA A 16 4.18 41.03 14.04
C ALA A 16 5.67 41.35 13.80
N VAL A 17 6.17 41.13 12.58
CA VAL A 17 7.39 41.79 12.07
C VAL A 17 7.22 42.16 10.59
N PHE A 18 7.61 43.40 10.29
CA PHE A 18 7.55 44.11 9.02
C PHE A 18 8.76 43.81 8.09
N TRP A 19 8.47 43.80 6.78
CA TRP A 19 9.23 44.29 5.60
C TRP A 19 10.75 44.08 5.42
N THR A 20 11.12 43.53 4.25
CA THR A 20 11.91 44.10 3.12
C THR A 20 12.23 42.92 2.17
N GLY A 21 12.39 42.97 0.86
CA GLY A 21 12.53 44.01 -0.15
C GLY A 21 12.88 43.28 -1.46
N VAL A 22 12.18 43.62 -2.53
CA VAL A 22 12.31 43.06 -3.89
C VAL A 22 13.61 43.54 -4.55
N ARG A 23 14.37 42.64 -5.19
CA ARG A 23 15.10 42.82 -6.49
C ARG A 23 16.09 41.67 -6.75
N ARG A 24 15.65 40.60 -7.42
CA ARG A 24 16.51 39.63 -8.15
C ARG A 24 15.66 38.75 -9.08
N ALA A 25 15.04 39.33 -10.12
CA ALA A 25 14.26 38.55 -11.09
C ALA A 25 14.61 38.80 -12.57
N ASP A 26 15.47 39.78 -12.90
CA ASP A 26 15.62 40.21 -14.31
C ASP A 26 16.84 39.65 -15.06
N ARG A 27 17.65 38.76 -14.45
CA ARG A 27 18.83 38.17 -15.12
C ARG A 27 18.66 36.73 -15.63
N ALA A 28 17.63 36.00 -15.19
CA ALA A 28 17.41 34.61 -15.61
C ALA A 28 16.74 34.46 -17.00
N SER A 29 15.99 35.48 -17.45
CA SER A 29 15.21 35.44 -18.70
C SER A 29 16.06 35.52 -19.98
N LYS A 30 17.24 36.17 -19.94
CA LYS A 30 18.11 36.33 -21.11
C LYS A 30 19.02 35.13 -21.40
N ALA A 31 19.38 34.32 -20.40
CA ALA A 31 20.23 33.15 -20.60
C ALA A 31 19.48 31.98 -21.28
N ALA A 32 18.18 31.83 -21.01
CA ALA A 32 17.37 30.74 -21.56
C ALA A 32 17.06 30.89 -23.06
N LYS A 33 17.08 32.11 -23.61
CA LYS A 33 16.75 32.36 -25.03
C LYS A 33 17.90 32.03 -26.00
N THR A 34 19.14 31.98 -25.51
CA THR A 34 20.32 31.77 -26.39
C THR A 34 20.63 30.29 -26.59
N SER A 35 20.35 29.41 -25.62
CA SER A 35 20.61 27.97 -25.72
C SER A 35 19.65 27.22 -26.66
N ALA A 36 18.46 27.77 -26.92
CA ALA A 36 17.45 27.15 -27.78
C ALA A 36 17.75 27.26 -29.29
N ARG A 37 18.76 28.03 -29.71
CA ARG A 37 19.07 28.28 -31.13
C ARG A 37 20.15 27.37 -31.73
N ILE A 38 20.89 26.61 -30.93
CA ILE A 38 22.06 25.83 -31.40
C ILE A 38 21.74 24.34 -31.65
N ALA A 39 20.59 23.83 -31.20
CA ALA A 39 20.27 22.39 -31.24
C ALA A 39 19.56 21.88 -32.51
N VAL A 40 19.48 22.64 -33.61
CA VAL A 40 18.74 22.22 -34.82
C VAL A 40 19.63 22.21 -36.06
N VAL A 41 20.54 21.24 -36.15
CA VAL A 41 21.05 20.69 -37.43
C VAL A 41 21.46 19.23 -37.19
N GLY A 42 20.67 18.27 -37.67
CA GLY A 42 21.04 16.84 -37.65
C GLY A 42 19.85 15.93 -37.90
N GLY A 43 19.68 15.47 -39.14
CA GLY A 43 18.50 14.77 -39.64
C GLY A 43 18.42 13.27 -39.37
N GLY A 44 17.24 12.71 -39.64
CA GLY A 44 16.98 11.27 -39.71
C GLY A 44 15.57 10.99 -40.22
N LYS A 45 15.40 10.78 -41.53
CA LYS A 45 14.17 10.31 -42.17
C LYS A 45 14.41 8.90 -42.73
N ALA A 46 14.02 7.86 -41.99
CA ALA A 46 13.80 6.50 -42.53
C ALA A 46 13.16 5.63 -41.44
N LEU A 47 11.82 5.58 -41.38
CA LEU A 47 11.00 4.56 -40.68
C LEU A 47 9.47 4.79 -40.83
N ALA A 48 9.04 5.86 -41.50
CA ALA A 48 7.65 6.32 -41.52
C ALA A 48 6.56 5.36 -42.09
N PRO A 49 6.77 4.58 -43.17
CA PRO A 49 5.63 3.94 -43.86
C PRO A 49 4.99 2.78 -43.09
N TYR A 50 5.78 2.01 -42.33
CA TYR A 50 5.28 0.85 -41.58
C TYR A 50 4.57 1.26 -40.28
N ALA A 51 5.09 2.31 -39.63
CA ALA A 51 4.48 2.90 -38.44
C ALA A 51 3.15 3.61 -38.78
N GLU A 52 3.05 4.29 -39.93
CA GLU A 52 1.82 4.94 -40.38
C GLU A 52 0.68 3.96 -40.63
N GLU A 53 0.95 2.79 -41.19
CA GLU A 53 -0.10 1.80 -41.47
C GLU A 53 -0.64 1.14 -40.20
N LYS A 54 0.23 0.80 -39.24
CA LYS A 54 -0.18 0.30 -37.91
C LYS A 54 -0.97 1.36 -37.13
N LEU A 55 -0.54 2.62 -37.19
CA LEU A 55 -1.23 3.75 -36.58
C LEU A 55 -2.61 3.99 -37.23
N ARG A 56 -2.73 3.80 -38.55
CA ARG A 56 -3.99 3.91 -39.28
C ARG A 56 -5.00 2.82 -38.87
N ILE A 57 -4.53 1.59 -38.64
CA ILE A 57 -5.34 0.46 -38.16
C ILE A 57 -5.84 0.72 -36.74
N ALA A 58 -4.96 1.20 -35.83
CA ALA A 58 -5.32 1.56 -34.46
C ALA A 58 -6.35 2.70 -34.40
N LYS A 59 -6.17 3.76 -35.21
CA LYS A 59 -7.13 4.88 -35.32
C LYS A 59 -8.51 4.44 -35.81
N ARG A 60 -8.59 3.50 -36.76
CA ARG A 60 -9.86 2.95 -37.25
C ARG A 60 -10.56 2.07 -36.22
N TRP A 61 -9.78 1.34 -35.43
CA TRP A 61 -10.30 0.52 -34.33
C TRP A 61 -10.92 1.40 -33.24
N TRP A 62 -10.21 2.45 -32.84
CA TRP A 62 -10.62 3.39 -31.79
C TRP A 62 -11.85 4.22 -32.16
N LYS A 63 -11.89 4.80 -33.38
CA LYS A 63 -13.02 5.60 -33.87
C LYS A 63 -14.35 4.82 -33.91
N ARG A 64 -14.28 3.48 -33.94
CA ARG A 64 -15.45 2.60 -34.00
C ARG A 64 -16.06 2.30 -32.62
N HIS A 65 -15.30 2.49 -31.53
CA HIS A 65 -15.73 2.09 -30.18
C HIS A 65 -16.02 3.27 -29.24
N LEU A 66 -15.55 4.48 -29.56
CA LEU A 66 -15.76 5.66 -28.72
C LEU A 66 -17.04 6.46 -29.02
N HIS A 67 -17.69 6.24 -30.18
CA HIS A 67 -18.96 6.90 -30.49
C HIS A 67 -20.18 6.32 -29.74
N GLN A 68 -19.99 5.36 -28.83
CA GLN A 68 -21.05 4.85 -27.94
C GLN A 68 -21.23 5.63 -26.64
N GLY A 69 -20.72 6.86 -26.52
CA GLY A 69 -21.29 7.87 -25.61
C GLY A 69 -21.27 7.56 -24.11
N VAL A 70 -20.39 6.69 -23.63
CA VAL A 70 -20.14 6.49 -22.20
C VAL A 70 -18.77 7.08 -21.89
N PHE A 71 -18.66 7.83 -20.78
CA PHE A 71 -17.43 8.41 -20.21
C PHE A 71 -17.05 9.85 -20.64
N GLY A 72 -17.70 10.83 -20.00
CA GLY A 72 -17.07 12.12 -19.75
C GLY A 72 -16.14 12.03 -18.54
N MET A 73 -14.82 11.98 -18.76
CA MET A 73 -13.84 12.18 -17.69
C MET A 73 -13.77 13.67 -17.35
N LYS A 74 -14.38 14.09 -16.24
CA LYS A 74 -14.04 15.36 -15.60
C LYS A 74 -12.68 15.19 -14.92
N SER A 75 -11.78 16.14 -15.17
CA SER A 75 -10.49 16.30 -14.49
C SER A 75 -10.70 16.40 -12.98
N LEU A 76 -10.61 15.28 -12.26
CA LEU A 76 -10.51 15.27 -10.82
C LEU A 76 -9.05 15.52 -10.44
N VAL A 77 -8.75 16.74 -10.00
CA VAL A 77 -7.52 17.01 -9.25
C VAL A 77 -7.69 16.29 -7.92
N PHE A 78 -7.03 15.15 -7.77
CA PHE A 78 -7.06 14.34 -6.56
C PHE A 78 -6.13 15.01 -5.54
N GLU A 79 -6.70 15.76 -4.59
CA GLU A 79 -5.96 16.15 -3.39
C GLU A 79 -5.62 14.90 -2.59
N SER A 80 -4.41 14.86 -2.02
CA SER A 80 -3.87 13.80 -1.17
C SER A 80 -4.59 13.75 0.18
N SER A 81 -5.91 13.55 0.19
CA SER A 81 -6.77 13.56 1.38
C SER A 81 -6.50 12.38 2.31
N TRP A 82 -5.88 11.29 1.82
CA TRP A 82 -5.46 10.15 2.65
C TRP A 82 -4.40 10.50 3.71
N LEU A 83 -3.71 11.64 3.57
CA LEU A 83 -2.71 12.12 4.54
C LEU A 83 -3.30 13.06 5.59
N GLN A 84 -4.55 13.50 5.45
CA GLN A 84 -5.26 14.15 6.54
C GLN A 84 -5.95 13.05 7.35
N VAL A 85 -5.26 12.60 8.41
CA VAL A 85 -5.94 11.86 9.47
C VAL A 85 -7.02 12.79 10.00
N ALA A 86 -8.26 12.59 9.57
CA ALA A 86 -9.39 13.35 10.07
C ALA A 86 -9.37 13.26 11.60
N PRO A 87 -9.62 14.35 12.33
CA PRO A 87 -9.74 14.28 13.78
C PRO A 87 -10.75 13.18 14.10
N VAL A 88 -10.32 12.18 14.87
CA VAL A 88 -11.16 11.06 15.30
C VAL A 88 -12.42 11.70 15.88
N PRO A 89 -13.61 11.48 15.29
CA PRO A 89 -14.86 11.98 15.86
C PRO A 89 -14.88 11.61 17.34
N SER A 90 -15.36 12.49 18.21
CA SER A 90 -15.52 12.16 19.63
C SER A 90 -16.44 10.94 19.73
N GLU A 91 -15.86 9.74 19.79
CA GLU A 91 -16.59 8.48 19.84
C GLU A 91 -17.51 8.56 21.05
N SER A 92 -18.82 8.39 20.81
CA SER A 92 -19.76 8.17 21.90
C SER A 92 -19.21 7.03 22.76
N VAL A 93 -19.09 7.26 24.06
CA VAL A 93 -18.54 6.27 24.99
C VAL A 93 -19.51 5.09 25.05
N VAL A 94 -19.33 4.12 24.17
CA VAL A 94 -20.01 2.83 24.26
C VAL A 94 -19.36 2.10 25.42
N GLU A 95 -20.18 1.72 26.40
CA GLU A 95 -19.71 0.87 27.49
C GLU A 95 -19.40 -0.52 26.92
N VAL A 96 -18.12 -0.88 26.92
CA VAL A 96 -17.63 -2.15 26.40
C VAL A 96 -17.47 -3.14 27.56
N PRO A 97 -18.22 -4.25 27.62
CA PRO A 97 -18.11 -5.22 28.71
C PRO A 97 -16.72 -5.87 28.73
N ALA A 98 -16.28 -6.33 29.91
CA ALA A 98 -15.00 -7.00 30.06
C ALA A 98 -14.98 -8.36 29.32
N ALA A 99 -13.92 -8.62 28.54
CA ALA A 99 -13.80 -9.86 27.79
C ALA A 99 -13.56 -11.05 28.73
N LYS A 100 -14.44 -12.06 28.64
CA LYS A 100 -14.24 -13.33 29.34
C LYS A 100 -12.99 -14.03 28.82
N ARG A 101 -12.04 -14.33 29.72
CA ARG A 101 -10.85 -15.13 29.39
C ARG A 101 -11.28 -16.56 28.99
N PRO A 102 -10.78 -17.11 27.87
CA PRO A 102 -11.07 -18.48 27.49
C PRO A 102 -10.44 -19.48 28.49
N ALA A 103 -11.17 -20.55 28.80
CA ALA A 103 -10.75 -21.54 29.80
C ALA A 103 -9.50 -22.34 29.38
N TRP A 104 -9.23 -22.44 28.07
CA TRP A 104 -8.07 -23.14 27.54
C TRP A 104 -6.77 -22.34 27.66
N LEU A 105 -6.83 -21.02 27.92
CA LEU A 105 -5.64 -20.18 28.01
C LEU A 105 -5.05 -20.24 29.43
N PRO A 106 -3.83 -20.80 29.62
CA PRO A 106 -3.25 -21.02 30.94
C PRO A 106 -3.18 -19.74 31.77
N SER A 107 -3.51 -19.82 33.07
CA SER A 107 -3.42 -18.67 33.99
C SER A 107 -1.99 -18.35 34.45
N LYS A 108 -1.03 -19.22 34.10
CA LYS A 108 0.39 -19.07 34.35
C LYS A 108 1.15 -19.56 33.12
N GLY A 109 2.28 -18.94 32.85
CA GLY A 109 3.23 -19.38 31.84
C GLY A 109 4.65 -18.96 32.23
N PRO A 110 5.63 -19.25 31.37
CA PRO A 110 6.98 -18.78 31.60
C PRO A 110 7.05 -17.26 31.36
N GLY A 111 7.68 -16.55 32.29
CA GLY A 111 7.85 -15.10 32.18
C GLY A 111 8.63 -14.71 30.92
N LEU A 112 8.26 -13.58 30.30
CA LEU A 112 8.88 -13.07 29.07
C LEU A 112 10.41 -12.90 29.21
N ALA A 113 10.87 -12.48 30.39
CA ALA A 113 12.28 -12.29 30.70
C ALA A 113 13.14 -13.57 30.60
N ASN A 114 12.51 -14.75 30.63
CA ASN A 114 13.21 -16.03 30.62
C ASN A 114 13.65 -16.47 29.22
N PHE A 115 13.23 -15.77 28.16
CA PHE A 115 13.56 -16.12 26.78
C PHE A 115 14.25 -14.97 26.06
N ALA A 116 15.14 -15.33 25.14
CA ALA A 116 15.70 -14.38 24.18
C ALA A 116 14.58 -13.82 23.27
N PRO A 117 14.69 -12.55 22.82
CA PRO A 117 13.67 -11.96 21.96
C PRO A 117 13.35 -12.71 20.67
N THR A 118 14.32 -13.45 20.11
CA THR A 118 14.12 -14.29 18.93
C THR A 118 13.13 -15.42 19.16
N ARG A 119 12.83 -15.76 20.41
CA ARG A 119 11.87 -16.80 20.82
C ARG A 119 10.57 -16.22 21.40
N TRP A 120 10.29 -14.94 21.21
CA TRP A 120 9.00 -14.37 21.59
C TRP A 120 8.02 -14.59 20.44
N THR A 121 7.51 -15.80 20.27
CA THR A 121 6.76 -16.19 19.06
C THR A 121 5.43 -16.84 19.37
N ILE A 122 4.48 -16.69 18.46
CA ILE A 122 3.20 -17.41 18.43
C ILE A 122 3.10 -18.19 17.12
N LYS A 123 2.46 -19.37 17.09
CA LYS A 123 2.18 -20.07 15.82
C LYS A 123 1.06 -19.35 15.07
N ILE A 124 1.06 -19.38 13.74
CA ILE A 124 -0.02 -18.73 12.96
C ILE A 124 -1.39 -19.34 13.31
N SER A 125 -1.49 -20.66 13.47
CA SER A 125 -2.73 -21.33 13.90
C SER A 125 -3.22 -20.84 15.26
N ASP A 126 -2.30 -20.59 16.19
CA ASP A 126 -2.60 -20.10 17.54
C ASP A 126 -3.03 -18.63 17.50
N TRP A 127 -2.40 -17.81 16.64
CA TRP A 127 -2.81 -16.44 16.38
C TRP A 127 -4.25 -16.39 15.86
N LEU A 128 -4.60 -17.22 14.87
CA LEU A 128 -5.96 -17.28 14.30
C LEU A 128 -6.98 -17.72 15.36
N ARG A 129 -6.66 -18.78 16.12
CA ARG A 129 -7.50 -19.26 17.23
C ARG A 129 -7.79 -18.17 18.26
N VAL A 130 -6.77 -17.39 18.64
CA VAL A 130 -6.93 -16.28 19.59
C VAL A 130 -7.91 -15.24 19.07
N VAL A 131 -7.80 -14.87 17.80
CA VAL A 131 -8.70 -13.87 17.21
C VAL A 131 -10.12 -14.41 17.08
N ASP A 132 -10.32 -15.68 16.72
CA ASP A 132 -11.64 -16.31 16.73
C ASP A 132 -12.28 -16.26 18.13
N GLU A 133 -11.47 -16.43 19.17
CA GLU A 133 -11.91 -16.35 20.56
C GLU A 133 -12.21 -14.92 21.01
N PHE A 134 -11.52 -13.91 20.47
CA PHE A 134 -11.95 -12.52 20.65
C PHE A 134 -13.32 -12.29 20.02
N ARG A 135 -13.48 -12.71 18.76
CA ARG A 135 -14.70 -12.52 17.94
C ARG A 135 -15.93 -13.21 18.55
N ALA A 136 -15.74 -14.29 19.29
CA ALA A 136 -16.81 -15.01 19.96
C ALA A 136 -17.36 -14.30 21.23
N THR A 137 -16.76 -13.19 21.67
CA THR A 137 -17.19 -12.49 22.89
C THR A 137 -18.19 -11.36 22.64
N ASP A 138 -19.04 -11.08 23.63
CA ASP A 138 -19.91 -9.89 23.64
C ASP A 138 -19.08 -8.58 23.58
N THR A 139 -17.88 -8.59 24.15
CA THR A 139 -16.93 -7.46 24.09
C THR A 139 -16.63 -7.07 22.65
N TRP A 140 -16.36 -8.05 21.77
CA TRP A 140 -16.11 -7.81 20.36
C TRP A 140 -17.34 -7.22 19.66
N GLY A 141 -18.52 -7.78 19.92
CA GLY A 141 -19.79 -7.26 19.39
C GLY A 141 -20.04 -5.80 19.79
N HIS A 142 -19.76 -5.43 21.03
CA HIS A 142 -19.89 -4.04 21.50
C HIS A 142 -18.85 -3.12 20.85
N LEU A 143 -17.59 -3.55 20.73
CA LEU A 143 -16.56 -2.80 20.01
C LEU A 143 -16.97 -2.56 18.56
N ALA A 144 -17.41 -3.60 17.85
CA ALA A 144 -17.87 -3.50 16.46
C ALA A 144 -19.06 -2.52 16.33
N SER A 145 -20.02 -2.58 17.26
CA SER A 145 -21.18 -1.67 17.25
C SER A 145 -20.79 -0.19 17.45
N GLY A 146 -19.73 0.07 18.21
CA GLY A 146 -19.19 1.42 18.41
C GLY A 146 -18.44 1.97 17.19
N LYS A 147 -18.00 1.10 16.27
CA LYS A 147 -17.33 1.48 15.01
C LYS A 147 -18.35 1.65 13.88
N SER A 148 -19.36 2.49 14.11
CA SER A 148 -20.62 2.59 13.35
C SER A 148 -20.53 2.50 11.80
N GLU A 149 -19.49 3.02 11.17
CA GLU A 149 -19.32 2.96 9.70
C GLU A 149 -18.64 1.68 9.19
N ARG A 150 -17.79 1.04 10.00
CA ARG A 150 -16.94 -0.09 9.58
C ARG A 150 -17.23 -1.40 10.31
N GLY A 151 -18.02 -1.37 11.38
CA GLY A 151 -18.31 -2.55 12.19
C GLY A 151 -17.03 -3.24 12.67
N GLU A 152 -16.96 -4.56 12.50
CA GLU A 152 -15.79 -5.37 12.88
C GLU A 152 -14.49 -4.96 12.16
N LEU A 153 -14.58 -4.47 10.91
CA LEU A 153 -13.40 -4.03 10.16
C LEU A 153 -12.74 -2.79 10.79
N GLY A 154 -13.48 -2.05 11.62
CA GLY A 154 -12.99 -0.91 12.38
C GLY A 154 -12.22 -1.27 13.66
N ILE A 155 -12.23 -2.55 14.07
CA ILE A 155 -11.51 -3.02 15.27
C ILE A 155 -10.02 -3.16 14.93
N ASN A 156 -9.19 -2.47 15.70
CA ASN A 156 -7.73 -2.44 15.50
C ASN A 156 -6.97 -3.06 16.68
N MET A 157 -5.62 -3.07 16.60
CA MET A 157 -4.79 -3.69 17.63
C MET A 157 -4.77 -2.93 18.95
N TYR A 158 -5.09 -1.63 18.98
CA TYR A 158 -5.28 -0.90 20.24
C TYR A 158 -6.50 -1.43 20.99
N ASP A 159 -7.61 -1.67 20.28
CA ASP A 159 -8.84 -2.23 20.85
C ASP A 159 -8.56 -3.63 21.42
N VAL A 160 -7.93 -4.49 20.62
CA VAL A 160 -7.56 -5.85 21.03
C VAL A 160 -6.61 -5.84 22.24
N ASN A 161 -5.60 -4.97 22.23
CA ASN A 161 -4.65 -4.89 23.32
C ASN A 161 -5.33 -4.48 24.63
N LYS A 162 -6.16 -3.44 24.58
CA LYS A 162 -6.85 -2.88 25.74
C LYS A 162 -7.90 -3.83 26.31
N HIS A 163 -8.73 -4.43 25.46
CA HIS A 163 -9.91 -5.16 25.90
C HIS A 163 -9.69 -6.66 26.07
N PHE A 164 -8.62 -7.22 25.49
CA PHE A 164 -8.34 -8.66 25.55
C PHE A 164 -6.94 -8.96 26.05
N VAL A 165 -5.89 -8.52 25.35
CA VAL A 165 -4.51 -8.94 25.64
C VAL A 165 -4.08 -8.52 27.05
N ILE A 166 -4.27 -7.24 27.42
CA ILE A 166 -3.91 -6.75 28.76
C ILE A 166 -4.73 -7.46 29.85
N PRO A 167 -6.07 -7.50 29.81
CA PRO A 167 -6.87 -8.20 30.83
C PRO A 167 -6.50 -9.68 30.95
N TRP A 168 -6.21 -10.34 29.83
CA TRP A 168 -5.88 -11.76 29.84
C TRP A 168 -4.44 -11.97 30.37
N THR A 169 -3.47 -11.17 30.01
CA THR A 169 -2.07 -11.45 30.43
C THR A 169 -1.71 -10.88 31.80
N ARG A 170 -2.56 -10.05 32.40
CA ARG A 170 -2.32 -9.41 33.71
C ARG A 170 -1.95 -10.43 34.80
N GLY A 171 -0.90 -10.10 35.56
CA GLY A 171 -0.39 -10.87 36.69
C GLY A 171 0.40 -12.12 36.31
N THR A 172 0.50 -12.45 35.03
CA THR A 172 1.15 -13.69 34.58
C THR A 172 2.64 -13.54 34.32
N GLY A 173 3.13 -12.31 34.11
CA GLY A 173 4.49 -12.05 33.62
C GLY A 173 4.77 -12.60 32.22
N SER A 174 3.79 -13.20 31.57
CA SER A 174 3.91 -13.94 30.31
C SER A 174 3.12 -13.22 29.21
N SER A 175 3.70 -13.09 28.02
CA SER A 175 2.94 -12.59 26.87
C SER A 175 1.86 -13.60 26.47
N LEU A 176 0.88 -13.16 25.67
CA LEU A 176 -0.18 -14.05 25.20
C LEU A 176 0.40 -15.24 24.41
N ALA A 177 1.44 -14.96 23.61
CA ALA A 177 2.19 -15.97 22.88
C ALA A 177 2.81 -17.04 23.80
N LEU A 178 3.48 -16.64 24.88
CA LEU A 178 4.13 -17.57 25.82
C LEU A 178 3.15 -18.35 26.69
N LEU A 179 1.94 -17.84 26.89
CA LEU A 179 0.87 -18.61 27.52
C LEU A 179 0.36 -19.74 26.62
N MET A 180 0.42 -19.57 25.30
CA MET A 180 0.00 -20.59 24.33
C MET A 180 1.11 -21.58 24.00
N ASP A 181 2.36 -21.12 23.97
CA ASP A 181 3.54 -21.93 23.68
C ASP A 181 4.62 -21.70 24.77
N PRO A 182 4.61 -22.52 25.84
CA PRO A 182 5.56 -22.36 26.93
C PRO A 182 7.01 -22.77 26.55
N GLU A 183 7.19 -23.44 25.41
CA GLU A 183 8.49 -23.83 24.86
C GLU A 183 8.70 -23.17 23.48
N PRO A 184 8.71 -21.84 23.41
CA PRO A 184 8.62 -21.13 22.14
C PRO A 184 9.84 -21.41 21.25
N ARG A 185 9.61 -21.52 19.94
CA ARG A 185 10.67 -21.68 18.94
C ARG A 185 11.25 -20.33 18.51
N GLU A 186 12.35 -20.35 17.76
CA GLU A 186 12.85 -19.12 17.14
C GLU A 186 11.89 -18.64 16.04
N ALA A 187 11.80 -17.32 15.86
CA ALA A 187 10.94 -16.70 14.86
C ALA A 187 11.37 -17.10 13.44
N GLU A 188 10.46 -17.75 12.72
CA GLU A 188 10.63 -18.08 11.30
C GLU A 188 10.02 -17.02 10.39
N LEU A 189 9.17 -16.13 10.92
CA LEU A 189 8.56 -15.01 10.19
C LEU A 189 8.38 -13.82 11.13
N MET A 190 8.69 -12.62 10.65
CA MET A 190 8.33 -11.37 11.32
C MET A 190 7.10 -10.75 10.66
N LEU A 191 6.07 -10.45 11.44
CA LEU A 191 4.89 -9.73 10.97
C LEU A 191 5.00 -8.26 11.39
N SER A 192 5.35 -7.38 10.44
CA SER A 192 5.36 -5.93 10.67
C SER A 192 3.97 -5.35 10.39
N HIS A 193 3.42 -4.61 11.35
CA HIS A 193 2.07 -4.05 11.27
C HIS A 193 1.95 -2.69 11.94
N ALA A 194 0.89 -1.96 11.60
CA ALA A 194 0.47 -0.79 12.34
C ALA A 194 -0.54 -1.18 13.42
N TRP A 195 -0.40 -0.62 14.63
CA TRP A 195 -1.38 -0.87 15.71
C TRP A 195 -2.79 -0.35 15.38
N GLY A 196 -2.88 0.70 14.56
CA GLY A 196 -4.15 1.18 14.04
C GLY A 196 -4.74 0.31 12.93
N GLY A 197 -4.02 -0.71 12.46
CA GLY A 197 -4.49 -1.60 11.40
C GLY A 197 -5.61 -2.54 11.84
N SER A 198 -6.45 -2.94 10.90
CA SER A 198 -7.59 -3.83 11.15
C SER A 198 -7.16 -5.23 11.55
N VAL A 199 -7.76 -5.74 12.63
CA VAL A 199 -7.55 -7.11 13.12
C VAL A 199 -8.15 -8.12 12.17
N VAL A 200 -9.31 -7.81 11.59
CA VAL A 200 -10.03 -8.68 10.65
C VAL A 200 -9.25 -8.82 9.34
N ASP A 201 -8.75 -7.72 8.78
CA ASP A 201 -7.89 -7.78 7.58
C ASP A 201 -6.67 -8.66 7.85
N THR A 202 -6.02 -8.49 9.01
CA THR A 202 -4.85 -9.29 9.40
C THR A 202 -5.21 -10.79 9.52
N TYR A 203 -6.37 -11.10 10.10
CA TYR A 203 -6.87 -12.47 10.21
C TYR A 203 -7.08 -13.10 8.83
N ASN A 204 -7.74 -12.40 7.92
CA ASN A 204 -7.99 -12.89 6.57
C ASN A 204 -6.69 -13.10 5.80
N MET A 205 -5.72 -12.19 5.92
CA MET A 205 -4.38 -12.33 5.32
C MET A 205 -3.67 -13.60 5.78
N LEU A 206 -3.62 -13.84 7.10
CA LEU A 206 -2.93 -14.99 7.67
C LEU A 206 -3.65 -16.30 7.37
N SER A 207 -4.98 -16.31 7.45
CA SER A 207 -5.82 -17.46 7.09
C SER A 207 -5.62 -17.84 5.61
N LYS A 208 -5.61 -16.85 4.71
CA LYS A 208 -5.36 -17.06 3.28
C LYS A 208 -3.95 -17.60 3.01
N ALA A 209 -2.94 -17.04 3.67
CA ALA A 209 -1.54 -17.45 3.52
C ALA A 209 -1.31 -18.90 3.98
N MET A 210 -2.07 -19.38 4.98
CA MET A 210 -2.08 -20.77 5.42
C MET A 210 -2.84 -21.71 4.47
N GLY A 211 -3.92 -21.25 3.83
CA GLY A 211 -4.81 -22.10 3.04
C GLY A 211 -4.43 -22.23 1.57
N SER A 212 -4.75 -21.21 0.78
CA SER A 212 -4.87 -21.32 -0.68
C SER A 212 -3.55 -21.42 -1.44
N ASP A 213 -2.50 -20.77 -0.94
CA ASP A 213 -1.19 -20.75 -1.59
C ASP A 213 -0.18 -21.68 -0.88
N ASN A 214 -0.57 -22.30 0.25
CA ASN A 214 0.27 -23.12 1.14
C ASN A 214 1.66 -22.50 1.44
N SER A 215 1.73 -21.16 1.41
CA SER A 215 3.00 -20.43 1.45
C SER A 215 3.57 -20.36 2.86
N LEU A 216 2.73 -20.51 3.89
CA LEU A 216 3.12 -20.53 5.30
C LEU A 216 2.45 -21.71 6.03
N PRO A 217 3.24 -22.66 6.58
CA PRO A 217 2.72 -23.71 7.44
C PRO A 217 1.98 -23.15 8.66
N ALA A 218 0.89 -23.81 9.06
CA ALA A 218 0.07 -23.44 10.21
C ALA A 218 0.87 -23.29 11.52
N ASP A 219 1.90 -24.13 11.68
CA ASP A 219 2.74 -24.16 12.87
C ASP A 219 3.89 -23.13 12.84
N THR A 220 4.03 -22.33 11.76
CA THR A 220 5.13 -21.37 11.63
C THR A 220 5.19 -20.42 12.83
N PRO A 221 6.31 -20.38 13.58
CA PRO A 221 6.47 -19.45 14.70
C PRO A 221 6.71 -18.02 14.17
N VAL A 222 5.79 -17.12 14.48
CA VAL A 222 5.83 -15.72 14.04
C VAL A 222 6.06 -14.77 15.20
N PHE A 223 6.82 -13.72 14.97
CA PHE A 223 6.82 -12.56 15.85
C PHE A 223 5.74 -11.57 15.44
N PHE A 224 4.79 -11.32 16.34
CA PHE A 224 3.73 -10.34 16.20
C PHE A 224 3.63 -9.52 17.49
N CYS A 225 4.10 -8.27 17.47
CA CYS A 225 4.47 -7.55 18.70
C CYS A 225 3.33 -7.39 19.72
N THR A 226 2.08 -7.27 19.26
CA THR A 226 0.89 -7.17 20.14
C THR A 226 0.71 -8.41 21.02
N PHE A 227 0.98 -9.62 20.50
CA PHE A 227 0.79 -10.88 21.25
C PHE A 227 2.09 -11.41 21.86
N CYS A 228 3.23 -11.04 21.30
CA CYS A 228 4.54 -11.57 21.70
C CYS A 228 5.18 -10.78 22.84
N LEU A 229 4.81 -9.50 23.03
CA LEU A 229 5.29 -8.68 24.14
C LEU A 229 4.32 -8.75 25.34
N TYR A 230 4.85 -8.54 26.55
CA TYR A 230 4.05 -8.43 27.76
C TYR A 230 3.47 -7.02 27.87
N GLN A 231 2.18 -6.90 27.59
CA GLN A 231 1.46 -5.63 27.49
C GLN A 231 0.97 -5.01 28.81
N PRO A 232 0.69 -5.76 29.90
CA PRO A 232 0.10 -5.19 31.11
C PRO A 232 0.93 -4.13 31.86
N GLU A 233 2.26 -4.15 31.75
CA GLU A 233 3.18 -3.28 32.52
C GLU A 233 2.92 -3.28 34.05
N ASP A 234 2.44 -4.39 34.61
CA ASP A 234 1.97 -4.49 36.01
C ASP A 234 3.01 -4.99 37.01
N GLY A 235 4.27 -5.13 36.60
CA GLY A 235 5.37 -5.59 37.45
C GLY A 235 5.30 -7.06 37.88
N ALA A 236 4.49 -7.89 37.20
CA ALA A 236 4.41 -9.32 37.48
C ALA A 236 5.79 -10.00 37.34
N ALA A 237 6.08 -10.97 38.21
CA ALA A 237 7.35 -11.69 38.22
C ALA A 237 7.64 -12.34 36.85
N GLY A 238 8.82 -12.05 36.29
CA GLY A 238 9.23 -12.52 34.96
C GLY A 238 8.64 -11.74 33.78
N GLY A 239 7.68 -10.83 34.03
CA GLY A 239 7.22 -9.86 33.05
C GLY A 239 8.23 -8.72 32.90
N LEU A 240 8.48 -8.32 31.65
CA LEU A 240 9.25 -7.11 31.35
C LEU A 240 8.28 -5.94 31.15
N SER A 241 8.62 -4.76 31.67
CA SER A 241 7.99 -3.53 31.20
C SER A 241 8.27 -3.33 29.71
N LEU A 242 7.45 -2.52 29.03
CA LEU A 242 7.67 -2.26 27.61
C LEU A 242 9.03 -1.59 27.37
N GLU A 243 9.47 -0.71 28.26
CA GLU A 243 10.78 -0.07 28.18
C GLU A 243 11.93 -1.08 28.28
N GLU A 244 11.86 -2.02 29.23
CA GLU A 244 12.85 -3.09 29.36
C GLU A 244 12.84 -4.03 28.15
N ALA A 245 11.65 -4.41 27.67
CA ALA A 245 11.52 -5.24 26.49
C ALA A 245 12.11 -4.55 25.25
N ILE A 246 11.88 -3.25 25.05
CA ILE A 246 12.44 -2.46 23.94
C ILE A 246 13.96 -2.35 24.06
N LYS A 247 14.54 -2.20 25.27
CA LYS A 247 15.99 -2.19 25.50
C LYS A 247 16.68 -3.49 25.07
N LEU A 248 15.94 -4.61 25.03
CA LEU A 248 16.45 -5.87 24.48
C LEU A 248 16.47 -5.91 22.96
N GLU A 249 16.02 -4.85 22.29
CA GLU A 249 15.97 -4.68 20.83
C GLU A 249 15.31 -5.85 20.09
N PRO A 250 14.07 -6.27 20.47
CA PRO A 250 13.45 -7.47 19.94
C PRO A 250 13.35 -7.46 18.41
N PHE A 251 12.86 -6.35 17.86
CA PHE A 251 12.73 -6.15 16.41
C PHE A 251 14.08 -6.31 15.69
N GLY A 252 15.13 -5.66 16.19
CA GLY A 252 16.48 -5.74 15.61
C GLY A 252 17.07 -7.15 15.69
N LYS A 253 16.88 -7.84 16.81
CA LYS A 253 17.36 -9.22 17.00
C LYS A 253 16.66 -10.22 16.09
N ILE A 254 15.34 -10.10 15.93
CA ILE A 254 14.57 -10.96 15.02
C ILE A 254 14.95 -10.70 13.57
N ILE A 255 15.07 -9.43 13.16
CA ILE A 255 15.55 -9.10 11.81
C ILE A 255 16.95 -9.67 11.57
N SER A 256 17.84 -9.52 12.56
CA SER A 256 19.22 -10.02 12.47
C SER A 256 19.32 -11.55 12.47
N SER A 257 18.33 -12.26 13.03
CA SER A 257 18.27 -13.73 12.97
C SER A 257 17.84 -14.26 11.59
N ARG A 258 17.49 -13.37 10.64
CA ARG A 258 17.11 -13.70 9.26
C ARG A 258 16.02 -14.78 9.21
N PRO A 259 14.81 -14.46 9.68
CA PRO A 259 13.69 -15.40 9.72
C PRO A 259 13.52 -16.12 8.38
N LYS A 260 13.29 -17.44 8.44
CA LYS A 260 13.21 -18.34 7.29
C LYS A 260 12.28 -17.84 6.17
N TYR A 261 11.11 -17.33 6.53
CA TYR A 261 10.12 -16.79 5.60
C TYR A 261 10.23 -15.27 5.44
N GLY A 262 11.20 -14.62 6.08
CA GLY A 262 11.45 -13.19 5.97
C GLY A 262 10.56 -12.32 6.85
N MET A 263 10.15 -11.17 6.32
CA MET A 263 9.27 -10.21 6.95
C MET A 263 8.04 -9.97 6.07
N ALA A 264 6.86 -10.25 6.62
CA ALA A 264 5.60 -9.88 6.01
C ALA A 264 5.12 -8.53 6.54
N VAL A 265 4.74 -7.66 5.63
CA VAL A 265 4.32 -6.29 5.87
C VAL A 265 2.79 -6.24 5.70
N LEU A 266 2.06 -6.13 6.81
CA LEU A 266 0.60 -6.26 6.83
C LEU A 266 -0.12 -4.96 6.41
N HIS A 267 -0.74 -4.97 5.22
CA HIS A 267 -1.45 -3.83 4.64
C HIS A 267 -2.96 -3.92 4.88
N THR A 268 -3.45 -3.17 5.87
CA THR A 268 -4.88 -3.15 6.23
C THR A 268 -5.60 -1.93 5.65
N THR A 269 -6.91 -2.04 5.47
CA THR A 269 -7.81 -0.98 4.98
C THR A 269 -8.04 0.17 5.98
N LEU A 270 -7.67 -0.04 7.24
CA LEU A 270 -7.94 0.93 8.32
C LEU A 270 -6.82 1.93 8.53
N PHE A 271 -5.58 1.56 8.18
CA PHE A 271 -4.42 2.37 8.54
C PHE A 271 -3.30 2.26 7.51
N GLU A 272 -2.79 3.43 7.09
CA GLU A 272 -1.61 3.53 6.22
C GLU A 272 -0.35 3.21 7.02
N MET A 273 0.15 1.98 6.85
CA MET A 273 1.31 1.50 7.59
C MET A 273 2.55 2.41 7.49
N TYR A 274 2.85 2.95 6.31
CA TYR A 274 4.06 3.76 6.12
C TYR A 274 3.96 5.15 6.72
N SER A 275 2.80 5.51 7.30
CA SER A 275 2.68 6.71 8.13
C SER A 275 3.30 6.53 9.52
N ARG A 276 3.80 5.33 9.87
CA ARG A 276 4.42 5.03 11.18
C ARG A 276 5.92 4.82 11.06
N LEU A 277 6.70 5.69 11.68
CA LEU A 277 8.15 5.69 11.52
C LEU A 277 8.81 4.41 12.08
N TRP A 278 8.23 3.80 13.10
CA TRP A 278 8.68 2.50 13.62
C TRP A 278 8.60 1.40 12.56
N THR A 279 7.47 1.29 11.86
CA THR A 279 7.31 0.30 10.79
C THR A 279 8.24 0.58 9.61
N VAL A 280 8.41 1.86 9.25
CA VAL A 280 9.39 2.29 8.25
C VAL A 280 10.80 1.84 8.63
N HIS A 281 11.20 2.04 9.89
CA HIS A 281 12.49 1.61 10.39
C HIS A 281 12.67 0.08 10.38
N GLU A 282 11.64 -0.69 10.74
CA GLU A 282 11.68 -2.16 10.70
C GLU A 282 11.97 -2.66 9.28
N ILE A 283 11.28 -2.10 8.28
CA ILE A 283 11.48 -2.45 6.88
C ILE A 283 12.89 -2.06 6.42
N ASP A 284 13.35 -0.87 6.80
CA ASP A 284 14.68 -0.38 6.49
C ASP A 284 15.78 -1.29 7.04
N ALA A 285 15.65 -1.69 8.31
CA ALA A 285 16.56 -2.62 8.98
C ALA A 285 16.52 -4.00 8.32
N ALA A 286 15.35 -4.50 7.94
CA ALA A 286 15.20 -5.77 7.24
C ALA A 286 15.90 -5.77 5.87
N LEU A 287 15.74 -4.70 5.10
CA LEU A 287 16.42 -4.54 3.82
C LEU A 287 17.95 -4.50 3.97
N VAL A 288 18.46 -3.82 5.00
CA VAL A 288 19.90 -3.79 5.30
C VAL A 288 20.43 -5.15 5.74
N ALA A 289 19.64 -5.90 6.52
CA ALA A 289 19.98 -7.25 6.96
C ALA A 289 19.82 -8.32 5.86
N ASN A 290 19.39 -7.92 4.66
CA ASN A 290 19.05 -8.80 3.53
C ASN A 290 17.96 -9.83 3.88
N VAL A 291 16.98 -9.42 4.66
CA VAL A 291 15.76 -10.19 4.94
C VAL A 291 14.78 -9.93 3.79
N HIS A 292 14.14 -11.00 3.29
CA HIS A 292 13.11 -10.86 2.26
C HIS A 292 11.90 -10.12 2.85
N VAL A 293 11.54 -8.98 2.29
CA VAL A 293 10.38 -8.17 2.69
C VAL A 293 9.31 -8.25 1.61
N TYR A 294 8.09 -8.62 2.00
CA TYR A 294 6.94 -8.70 1.10
C TYR A 294 5.67 -8.23 1.81
N GLY A 295 4.70 -7.76 1.04
CA GLY A 295 3.42 -7.32 1.61
C GLY A 295 2.39 -8.44 1.64
N LEU A 296 1.69 -8.56 2.76
CA LEU A 296 0.42 -9.28 2.82
C LEU A 296 -0.71 -8.26 2.84
N TYR A 297 -1.79 -8.57 2.15
CA TYR A 297 -2.96 -7.70 2.04
C TYR A 297 -4.21 -8.57 1.91
N ASP A 298 -5.32 -8.06 2.44
CA ASP A 298 -6.64 -8.60 2.17
C ASP A 298 -7.01 -8.20 0.73
N GLU A 299 -7.75 -9.03 0.01
CA GLU A 299 -8.32 -8.65 -1.28
C GLU A 299 -9.12 -7.35 -1.21
N TYR A 300 -9.67 -7.05 -0.02
CA TYR A 300 -10.39 -5.83 0.26
C TYR A 300 -9.52 -4.57 0.42
N PHE A 301 -8.21 -4.72 0.41
CA PHE A 301 -7.27 -3.60 0.49
C PHE A 301 -7.39 -2.66 -0.71
N PHE A 302 -7.60 -3.20 -1.92
CA PHE A 302 -7.72 -2.41 -3.14
C PHE A 302 -9.18 -2.02 -3.38
N SER A 303 -9.42 -0.72 -3.56
CA SER A 303 -10.73 -0.23 -4.01
C SER A 303 -11.06 -0.70 -5.42
N SER A 304 -12.36 -0.78 -5.78
CA SER A 304 -12.78 -1.09 -7.16
C SER A 304 -12.11 -0.22 -8.20
N GLU A 305 -11.98 1.08 -7.91
CA GLU A 305 -11.35 2.04 -8.80
C GLU A 305 -9.86 1.70 -9.00
N GLU A 306 -9.14 1.34 -7.94
CA GLU A 306 -7.73 0.91 -8.03
C GLU A 306 -7.60 -0.36 -8.85
N VAL A 307 -8.44 -1.35 -8.60
CA VAL A 307 -8.44 -2.60 -9.38
C VAL A 307 -8.70 -2.31 -10.86
N GLN A 308 -9.66 -1.43 -11.17
CA GLN A 308 -9.93 -1.05 -12.56
C GLN A 308 -8.77 -0.30 -13.20
N HIS A 309 -8.12 0.60 -12.48
CA HIS A 309 -6.91 1.27 -12.95
C HIS A 309 -5.80 0.27 -13.20
N PHE A 310 -5.50 -0.59 -12.24
CA PHE A 310 -4.49 -1.62 -12.38
C PHE A 310 -4.75 -2.54 -13.57
N ARG A 311 -6.00 -2.98 -13.76
CA ARG A 311 -6.39 -3.75 -14.95
C ARG A 311 -6.14 -2.98 -16.24
N LYS A 312 -6.52 -1.70 -16.31
CA LYS A 312 -6.23 -0.84 -17.49
C LYS A 312 -4.73 -0.76 -17.76
N PHE A 313 -3.92 -0.58 -16.73
CA PHE A 313 -2.47 -0.55 -16.87
C PHE A 313 -1.95 -1.91 -17.36
N TRP A 314 -2.35 -3.00 -16.70
CA TRP A 314 -1.94 -4.35 -17.09
C TRP A 314 -2.32 -4.68 -18.53
N MET A 315 -3.51 -4.28 -18.99
CA MET A 315 -3.92 -4.43 -20.38
C MET A 315 -3.05 -3.64 -21.37
N LEU A 316 -2.51 -2.49 -20.96
CA LEU A 316 -1.67 -1.65 -21.82
C LEU A 316 -0.23 -2.15 -21.92
N PHE A 317 0.31 -2.72 -20.84
CA PHE A 317 1.74 -3.02 -20.73
C PHE A 317 2.07 -4.51 -20.60
N GLY A 318 1.11 -5.34 -20.21
CA GLY A 318 1.29 -6.80 -20.05
C GLY A 318 2.53 -7.12 -19.21
N ASP A 319 3.37 -8.01 -19.74
CA ASP A 319 4.61 -8.46 -19.08
C ASP A 319 5.68 -7.36 -18.96
N GLU A 320 5.57 -6.26 -19.73
CA GLU A 320 6.51 -5.12 -19.67
C GLU A 320 6.23 -4.19 -18.48
N TRP A 321 5.23 -4.51 -17.65
CA TRP A 321 4.85 -3.74 -16.46
C TRP A 321 6.07 -3.34 -15.62
N ASP A 322 6.94 -4.29 -15.29
CA ASP A 322 8.06 -4.06 -14.37
C ASP A 322 9.07 -3.07 -14.93
N GLU A 323 9.40 -3.18 -16.23
CA GLU A 323 10.32 -2.26 -16.90
C GLU A 323 9.72 -0.85 -16.99
N VAL A 324 8.46 -0.74 -17.44
CA VAL A 324 7.76 0.54 -17.59
C VAL A 324 7.68 1.24 -16.24
N LEU A 325 7.31 0.51 -15.20
CA LEU A 325 7.13 1.04 -13.87
C LEU A 325 8.47 1.39 -13.20
N THR A 326 9.49 0.54 -13.36
CA THR A 326 10.84 0.82 -12.86
C THR A 326 11.39 2.09 -13.50
N GLU A 327 11.22 2.25 -14.81
CA GLU A 327 11.69 3.46 -15.49
C GLU A 327 10.80 4.67 -15.14
N ALA A 328 9.49 4.51 -14.99
CA ALA A 328 8.60 5.57 -14.52
C ALA A 328 8.94 6.03 -13.10
N LEU A 329 9.32 5.13 -12.20
CA LEU A 329 9.77 5.46 -10.85
C LEU A 329 11.12 6.18 -10.85
N ARG A 330 12.05 5.78 -11.72
CA ARG A 330 13.31 6.50 -11.92
C ARG A 330 13.08 7.89 -12.50
N SER A 331 12.08 8.03 -13.36
CA SER A 331 11.72 9.29 -14.03
C SER A 331 10.67 10.10 -13.27
N ALA A 332 10.11 9.64 -12.14
CA ALA A 332 9.10 10.38 -11.38
C ALA A 332 9.64 11.72 -10.86
N THR A 333 10.93 11.77 -10.52
CA THR A 333 11.66 13.01 -10.23
C THR A 333 11.63 13.97 -11.44
N LEU A 334 11.66 13.42 -12.66
CA LEU A 334 11.66 14.18 -13.92
C LEU A 334 10.26 14.65 -14.33
N LEU A 335 9.24 13.81 -14.18
CA LEU A 335 7.83 14.16 -14.45
C LEU A 335 7.34 15.34 -13.61
N SER A 336 7.78 15.45 -12.35
CA SER A 336 7.49 16.62 -11.51
C SER A 336 8.14 17.89 -12.07
N THR A 337 9.37 17.77 -12.60
CA THR A 337 10.11 18.87 -13.24
C THR A 337 9.44 19.31 -14.55
N PHE A 338 8.87 18.37 -15.32
CA PHE A 338 8.14 18.65 -16.55
C PHE A 338 6.82 19.41 -16.28
N ARG A 339 6.07 19.03 -15.23
CA ARG A 339 4.87 19.78 -14.79
C ARG A 339 5.22 21.18 -14.32
N VAL A 340 6.34 21.37 -13.61
CA VAL A 340 6.83 22.69 -13.20
C VAL A 340 7.25 23.53 -14.41
N ALA A 341 8.00 22.95 -15.36
CA ALA A 341 8.38 23.63 -16.60
C ALA A 341 7.16 24.06 -17.42
N HIS A 342 6.12 23.23 -17.50
CA HIS A 342 4.85 23.57 -18.15
C HIS A 342 4.14 24.74 -17.43
N LYS A 343 4.04 24.69 -16.10
CA LYS A 343 3.39 25.73 -15.29
C LYS A 343 4.13 27.07 -15.35
N VAL A 344 5.46 27.05 -15.50
CA VAL A 344 6.31 28.24 -15.61
C VAL A 344 6.31 28.84 -17.02
N THR A 345 6.21 28.02 -18.06
CA THR A 345 6.32 28.49 -19.46
C THR A 345 4.99 28.84 -20.11
N GLY A 346 3.87 28.33 -19.59
CA GLY A 346 2.52 28.59 -20.12
C GLY A 346 2.29 28.08 -21.55
N GLN A 347 3.24 27.35 -22.13
CA GLN A 347 3.14 26.78 -23.47
C GLN A 347 2.81 25.30 -23.36
N VAL A 348 1.64 24.92 -23.88
CA VAL A 348 1.27 23.52 -24.00
C VAL A 348 2.09 22.90 -25.15
N PRO A 349 2.84 21.80 -24.96
CA PRO A 349 3.70 21.22 -25.99
C PRO A 349 2.94 20.51 -27.13
N HIS A 350 1.69 20.90 -27.42
CA HIS A 350 0.80 20.15 -28.30
C HIS A 350 1.26 20.06 -29.76
N ALA A 351 2.19 20.90 -30.22
CA ALA A 351 2.53 20.97 -31.64
C ALA A 351 3.93 20.45 -32.04
N ARG A 352 4.84 20.17 -31.10
CA ARG A 352 6.25 19.91 -31.45
C ARG A 352 6.87 18.63 -30.88
N SER A 353 6.25 17.97 -29.91
CA SER A 353 6.87 16.78 -29.30
C SER A 353 6.74 15.51 -30.14
N GLY A 354 5.84 15.46 -31.14
CA GLY A 354 5.59 14.25 -31.93
C GLY A 354 4.98 13.09 -31.13
N VAL A 355 4.72 13.30 -29.83
CA VAL A 355 4.14 12.30 -28.94
C VAL A 355 2.64 12.24 -29.21
N SER A 356 2.14 11.04 -29.54
CA SER A 356 0.71 10.83 -29.78
C SER A 356 -0.13 11.14 -28.53
N GLU A 357 -1.40 11.53 -28.73
CA GLU A 357 -2.36 11.74 -27.65
C GLU A 357 -2.47 10.49 -26.74
N ASP A 358 -2.44 9.30 -27.35
CA ASP A 358 -2.46 8.02 -26.64
C ASP A 358 -1.25 7.85 -25.71
N THR A 359 -0.05 8.22 -26.17
CA THR A 359 1.17 8.19 -25.36
C THR A 359 1.09 9.20 -24.21
N GLN A 360 0.52 10.39 -24.43
CA GLN A 360 0.31 11.37 -23.35
C GLN A 360 -0.70 10.86 -22.30
N GLN A 361 -1.78 10.22 -22.74
CA GLN A 361 -2.76 9.63 -21.84
C GLN A 361 -2.15 8.47 -21.03
N ALA A 362 -1.36 7.60 -21.68
CA ALA A 362 -0.63 6.53 -21.00
C ALA A 362 0.37 7.07 -19.97
N LEU A 363 1.16 8.09 -20.31
CA LEU A 363 2.11 8.73 -19.38
C LEU A 363 1.40 9.44 -18.22
N SER A 364 0.29 10.14 -18.48
CA SER A 364 -0.53 10.76 -17.44
C SER A 364 -1.06 9.71 -16.47
N PHE A 365 -1.53 8.59 -17.01
CA PHE A 365 -2.06 7.48 -16.23
C PHE A 365 -0.98 6.77 -15.41
N VAL A 366 0.20 6.48 -16.00
CA VAL A 366 1.38 5.96 -15.29
C VAL A 366 1.78 6.92 -14.17
N SER A 367 1.80 8.22 -14.43
CA SER A 367 2.11 9.24 -13.43
C SER A 367 1.11 9.27 -12.28
N GLN A 368 -0.19 9.13 -12.55
CA GLN A 368 -1.22 9.04 -11.51
C GLN A 368 -1.07 7.78 -10.67
N LEU A 369 -0.79 6.64 -11.32
CA LEU A 369 -0.57 5.38 -10.64
C LEU A 369 0.67 5.46 -9.73
N VAL A 370 1.81 5.89 -10.28
CA VAL A 370 3.04 6.08 -9.50
C VAL A 370 2.79 7.05 -8.35
N SER A 371 2.12 8.19 -8.58
CA SER A 371 1.82 9.16 -7.51
C SER A 371 0.93 8.58 -6.40
N ARG A 372 0.08 7.60 -6.71
CA ARG A 372 -0.81 6.95 -5.74
C ARG A 372 -0.07 5.91 -4.89
N TYR A 373 0.88 5.21 -5.48
CA TYR A 373 1.69 4.18 -4.80
C TYR A 373 3.03 4.70 -4.28
N GLN A 374 3.38 5.93 -4.63
CA GLN A 374 4.54 6.62 -4.10
C GLN A 374 4.34 6.80 -2.60
N VAL A 375 5.25 6.23 -1.84
CA VAL A 375 5.31 6.41 -0.40
C VAL A 375 6.34 7.50 -0.12
N ARG A 376 6.05 8.33 0.87
CA ARG A 376 6.99 9.31 1.43
C ARG A 376 7.23 8.97 2.88
N THR A 377 8.13 8.01 3.12
CA THR A 377 8.41 7.48 4.45
C THR A 377 9.05 8.52 5.38
N GLU A 378 9.63 9.59 4.83
CA GLU A 378 10.10 10.77 5.56
C GLU A 378 8.99 11.54 6.30
N LEU A 379 7.72 11.35 5.92
CA LEU A 379 6.55 11.96 6.57
C LEU A 379 5.96 11.07 7.68
N ALA A 380 6.56 9.89 7.90
CA ALA A 380 6.09 8.97 8.90
C ALA A 380 6.26 9.54 10.31
N GLN A 381 5.27 9.28 11.17
CA GLN A 381 5.18 9.84 12.51
C GLN A 381 5.47 8.78 13.59
N CYS A 382 6.01 9.24 14.71
CA CYS A 382 6.12 8.48 15.96
C CYS A 382 6.24 9.44 17.14
N SER A 383 6.53 8.91 18.33
CA SER A 383 6.80 9.76 19.50
C SER A 383 8.01 10.68 19.23
N PRO A 384 8.04 11.92 19.75
CA PRO A 384 9.18 12.81 19.58
C PRO A 384 10.50 12.22 20.08
N LYS A 385 10.46 11.42 21.15
CA LYS A 385 11.63 10.74 21.73
C LYS A 385 12.27 9.77 20.73
N ASP A 386 11.46 8.98 20.03
CA ASP A 386 11.96 7.97 19.09
C ASP A 386 12.28 8.58 17.72
N HIS A 387 11.64 9.69 17.36
CA HIS A 387 11.71 10.26 16.01
C HIS A 387 13.14 10.57 15.57
N ALA A 388 13.91 11.27 16.41
CA ALA A 388 15.29 11.64 16.09
C ALA A 388 16.16 10.40 15.87
N LEU A 389 16.05 9.41 16.75
CA LEU A 389 16.81 8.15 16.69
C LEU A 389 16.49 7.35 15.42
N LEU A 390 15.20 7.19 15.11
CA LEU A 390 14.77 6.41 13.94
C LEU A 390 15.14 7.10 12.63
N VAL A 391 14.99 8.42 12.54
CA VAL A 391 15.43 9.22 11.39
C VAL A 391 16.93 9.08 11.17
N GLU A 392 17.73 9.14 12.24
CA GLU A 392 19.18 8.98 12.16
C GLU A 392 19.54 7.59 11.62
N LYS A 393 18.92 6.52 12.13
CA LYS A 393 19.14 5.14 11.65
C LYS A 393 18.82 4.99 10.17
N VAL A 394 17.66 5.50 9.70
CA VAL A 394 17.29 5.42 8.27
C VAL A 394 18.25 6.23 7.40
N LYS A 395 18.69 7.42 7.86
CA LYS A 395 19.70 8.23 7.17
C LYS A 395 21.05 7.53 7.08
N ALA A 396 21.49 6.88 8.16
CA ALA A 396 22.74 6.12 8.19
C ALA A 396 22.77 4.97 7.18
N HIS A 397 21.61 4.41 6.85
CA HIS A 397 21.50 3.37 5.85
C HIS A 397 21.40 3.90 4.40
N GLY A 398 21.29 5.21 4.18
CA GLY A 398 21.21 5.81 2.83
C GLY A 398 19.95 6.63 2.58
N GLY A 399 19.18 6.93 3.63
CA GLY A 399 18.08 7.90 3.61
C GLY A 399 16.74 7.37 3.10
N PHE A 400 15.71 8.18 3.29
CA PHE A 400 14.32 7.84 2.98
C PHE A 400 14.07 7.62 1.49
N GLU A 401 14.75 8.34 0.59
CA GLU A 401 14.56 8.16 -0.86
C GLU A 401 14.87 6.74 -1.35
N ARG A 402 15.92 6.12 -0.79
CA ARG A 402 16.27 4.72 -1.06
C ARG A 402 15.15 3.79 -0.60
N LEU A 403 14.62 4.03 0.59
CA LEU A 403 13.58 3.23 1.21
C LEU A 403 12.24 3.38 0.46
N ASP A 404 11.86 4.61 0.10
CA ASP A 404 10.66 4.92 -0.69
C ASP A 404 10.66 4.16 -2.01
N ARG A 405 11.79 4.11 -2.73
CA ARG A 405 11.91 3.30 -3.95
C ARG A 405 11.63 1.82 -3.71
N LYS A 406 12.16 1.26 -2.62
CA LYS A 406 11.98 -0.17 -2.28
C LYS A 406 10.54 -0.46 -1.87
N VAL A 407 9.97 0.37 -1.01
CA VAL A 407 8.59 0.27 -0.53
C VAL A 407 7.59 0.43 -1.68
N THR A 408 7.75 1.45 -2.52
CA THR A 408 6.88 1.66 -3.68
C THR A 408 6.98 0.48 -4.65
N GLY A 409 8.19 -0.04 -4.90
CA GLY A 409 8.37 -1.27 -5.69
C GLY A 409 7.60 -2.46 -5.10
N ALA A 410 7.69 -2.66 -3.78
CA ALA A 410 6.96 -3.74 -3.10
C ALA A 410 5.43 -3.58 -3.21
N ARG A 411 4.90 -2.35 -3.05
CA ARG A 411 3.47 -2.06 -3.24
C ARG A 411 2.98 -2.39 -4.64
N LEU A 412 3.78 -2.07 -5.64
CA LEU A 412 3.42 -2.31 -7.02
C LEU A 412 3.50 -3.81 -7.36
N ALA A 413 4.46 -4.54 -6.79
CA ALA A 413 4.51 -5.99 -6.86
C ALA A 413 3.30 -6.65 -6.19
N MET A 414 2.84 -6.14 -5.03
CA MET A 414 1.59 -6.59 -4.41
C MET A 414 0.39 -6.37 -5.32
N ALA A 415 0.25 -5.16 -5.88
CA ALA A 415 -0.85 -4.85 -6.77
C ALA A 415 -0.87 -5.74 -8.01
N ARG A 416 0.30 -6.01 -8.59
CA ARG A 416 0.47 -6.96 -9.68
C ARG A 416 0.04 -8.36 -9.26
N SER A 417 0.55 -8.86 -8.13
CA SER A 417 0.18 -10.17 -7.60
C SER A 417 -1.31 -10.29 -7.33
N PHE A 418 -1.97 -9.21 -6.91
CA PHE A 418 -3.42 -9.15 -6.78
C PHE A 418 -4.10 -9.30 -8.13
N LEU A 419 -3.66 -8.56 -9.15
CA LEU A 419 -4.22 -8.70 -10.50
C LEU A 419 -4.04 -10.10 -11.07
N GLU A 420 -2.87 -10.71 -10.89
CA GLU A 420 -2.55 -12.04 -11.39
C GLU A 420 -3.36 -13.13 -10.67
N ARG A 421 -3.60 -12.97 -9.36
CA ARG A 421 -4.36 -13.94 -8.54
C ARG A 421 -5.86 -13.74 -8.55
N SER A 422 -6.34 -12.51 -8.73
CA SER A 422 -7.77 -12.26 -8.86
C SER A 422 -8.20 -12.72 -10.24
N PRO A 423 -8.90 -13.88 -10.36
CA PRO A 423 -9.42 -14.31 -11.64
C PRO A 423 -10.21 -13.14 -12.21
N HIS A 424 -9.87 -12.79 -13.46
CA HIS A 424 -10.23 -11.53 -14.06
C HIS A 424 -11.77 -11.32 -14.13
N SER A 425 -12.52 -12.40 -13.88
CA SER A 425 -13.96 -12.54 -13.82
C SER A 425 -14.34 -13.44 -12.62
N SER A 426 -14.50 -12.87 -11.42
CA SER A 426 -15.12 -13.57 -10.28
C SER A 426 -16.56 -13.12 -10.06
N ALA A 427 -17.41 -14.01 -9.56
CA ALA A 427 -18.78 -13.70 -9.16
C ALA A 427 -19.07 -14.30 -7.78
N GLN A 428 -19.84 -13.56 -6.97
CA GLN A 428 -20.55 -14.14 -5.84
C GLN A 428 -22.02 -13.81 -6.02
N TRP A 429 -22.89 -14.74 -5.64
CA TRP A 429 -24.32 -14.61 -5.84
C TRP A 429 -25.09 -15.04 -4.60
N ALA A 430 -26.33 -14.59 -4.46
CA ALA A 430 -27.26 -14.98 -3.42
C ALA A 430 -28.68 -14.99 -4.00
N PHE A 431 -29.59 -15.78 -3.42
CA PHE A 431 -31.00 -15.68 -3.76
C PHE A 431 -31.58 -14.34 -3.26
N GLY A 432 -32.30 -13.65 -4.14
CA GLY A 432 -32.91 -12.35 -3.91
C GLY A 432 -34.28 -12.41 -3.23
N ASP A 433 -34.70 -13.56 -2.75
CA ASP A 433 -36.05 -13.84 -2.22
C ASP A 433 -36.27 -13.43 -0.76
N GLY A 434 -35.22 -13.04 -0.02
CA GLY A 434 -35.34 -12.66 1.38
C GLY A 434 -36.21 -11.41 1.60
N ARG A 435 -37.42 -11.55 2.14
CA ARG A 435 -38.26 -10.44 2.67
C ARG A 435 -37.61 -9.60 3.79
N THR A 436 -36.39 -9.96 4.21
CA THR A 436 -35.61 -9.21 5.20
C THR A 436 -34.97 -8.01 4.50
N GLY A 437 -35.31 -6.80 4.96
CA GLY A 437 -34.92 -5.54 4.32
C GLY A 437 -33.43 -5.40 4.04
N GLN A 438 -33.07 -4.42 3.19
CA GLN A 438 -31.73 -4.14 2.67
C GLN A 438 -30.58 -4.33 3.68
N PHE A 439 -30.80 -4.02 4.97
CA PHE A 439 -29.78 -4.14 6.02
C PHE A 439 -29.31 -5.56 6.35
N ASN A 440 -30.11 -6.61 6.13
CA ASN A 440 -29.75 -7.98 6.55
C ASN A 440 -29.10 -8.83 5.43
N ARG A 441 -28.88 -8.26 4.24
CA ARG A 441 -28.27 -8.93 3.08
C ARG A 441 -26.80 -8.56 2.89
N THR A 442 -26.44 -7.32 3.20
CA THR A 442 -25.08 -6.79 2.96
C THR A 442 -24.04 -7.39 3.91
N TRP A 443 -24.46 -7.90 5.07
CA TRP A 443 -23.56 -8.26 6.18
C TRP A 443 -23.60 -9.71 6.62
N ASN A 444 -24.44 -10.57 6.01
CA ASN A 444 -24.47 -11.99 6.35
C ASN A 444 -23.70 -12.81 5.30
N PRO A 445 -22.41 -13.12 5.53
CA PRO A 445 -21.60 -13.89 4.58
C PRO A 445 -22.14 -15.31 4.34
N LEU A 446 -22.99 -15.84 5.23
CA LEU A 446 -23.58 -17.18 5.07
C LEU A 446 -24.69 -17.25 4.01
N LYS A 447 -25.16 -16.10 3.49
CA LYS A 447 -26.20 -16.04 2.44
C LYS A 447 -25.65 -15.90 1.03
N TRP A 448 -24.39 -15.50 0.91
CA TRP A 448 -23.70 -15.40 -0.37
C TRP A 448 -23.04 -16.74 -0.67
N SER A 449 -22.95 -17.09 -1.95
CA SER A 449 -22.03 -18.12 -2.41
C SER A 449 -20.61 -17.78 -1.93
N ARG A 450 -19.72 -18.77 -1.96
CA ARG A 450 -18.28 -18.47 -1.95
C ARG A 450 -17.91 -17.58 -3.15
N VAL A 451 -16.71 -17.01 -3.15
CA VAL A 451 -16.14 -16.41 -4.35
C VAL A 451 -15.94 -17.50 -5.40
N LEU A 452 -16.57 -17.32 -6.56
CA LEU A 452 -16.51 -18.23 -7.70
C LEU A 452 -15.84 -17.52 -8.87
N THR A 453 -15.18 -18.27 -9.74
CA THR A 453 -14.93 -17.82 -11.12
C THR A 453 -16.26 -17.69 -11.87
N ILE A 454 -16.30 -16.90 -12.96
CA ILE A 454 -17.51 -16.82 -13.78
C ILE A 454 -17.91 -18.21 -14.32
N ASP A 455 -16.96 -19.05 -14.72
CA ASP A 455 -17.26 -20.41 -15.19
C ASP A 455 -17.84 -21.29 -14.08
N GLU A 456 -17.31 -21.24 -12.87
CA GLU A 456 -17.90 -21.93 -11.71
C GLU A 456 -19.31 -21.43 -11.40
N ALA A 457 -19.54 -20.11 -11.44
CA ALA A 457 -20.88 -19.53 -11.21
C ALA A 457 -21.87 -19.95 -12.33
N LEU A 458 -21.43 -19.95 -13.59
CA LEU A 458 -22.21 -20.47 -14.72
C LEU A 458 -22.54 -21.95 -14.55
N GLN A 459 -21.60 -22.74 -14.04
CA GLN A 459 -21.79 -24.15 -13.73
C GLN A 459 -22.80 -24.33 -12.59
N GLU A 460 -22.67 -23.60 -11.47
CA GLU A 460 -23.60 -23.68 -10.34
C GLU A 460 -25.03 -23.33 -10.77
N PHE A 461 -25.23 -22.24 -11.51
CA PHE A 461 -26.55 -21.90 -12.06
C PHE A 461 -27.10 -22.96 -13.03
N GLY A 462 -26.23 -23.75 -13.66
CA GLY A 462 -26.63 -24.89 -14.48
C GLY A 462 -27.15 -26.10 -13.68
N HIS A 463 -26.82 -26.18 -12.39
CA HIS A 463 -27.22 -27.28 -11.49
C HIS A 463 -28.42 -26.94 -10.60
N PHE A 464 -28.97 -25.72 -10.67
CA PHE A 464 -30.19 -25.38 -9.91
C PHE A 464 -31.38 -26.20 -10.39
N ASP A 465 -32.20 -26.64 -9.43
CA ASP A 465 -33.47 -27.31 -9.70
C ASP A 465 -34.51 -26.34 -10.32
N GLU A 466 -35.63 -26.87 -10.82
CA GLU A 466 -36.67 -26.05 -11.48
C GLU A 466 -37.19 -24.90 -10.61
N LYS A 467 -37.21 -25.07 -9.29
CA LYS A 467 -37.68 -24.04 -8.35
C LYS A 467 -36.64 -22.94 -8.20
N ASP A 468 -35.37 -23.30 -8.04
CA ASP A 468 -34.26 -22.36 -7.87
C ASP A 468 -33.92 -21.61 -9.17
N GLN A 469 -34.15 -22.22 -10.33
CA GLN A 469 -34.03 -21.54 -11.63
C GLN A 469 -34.90 -20.28 -11.71
N LEU A 470 -36.08 -20.29 -11.07
CA LEU A 470 -37.06 -19.19 -11.12
C LEU A 470 -36.87 -18.15 -9.99
N ARG A 471 -35.94 -18.37 -9.06
CA ARG A 471 -35.72 -17.44 -7.95
C ARG A 471 -34.89 -16.24 -8.41
N PRO A 472 -35.20 -15.02 -7.95
CA PRO A 472 -34.36 -13.86 -8.22
C PRO A 472 -32.93 -14.09 -7.73
N ILE A 473 -31.96 -13.61 -8.49
CA ILE A 473 -30.54 -13.70 -8.15
C ILE A 473 -30.00 -12.28 -7.90
N VAL A 474 -29.27 -12.11 -6.81
CA VAL A 474 -28.44 -10.93 -6.56
C VAL A 474 -26.99 -11.36 -6.75
N MET A 475 -26.24 -10.65 -7.56
CA MET A 475 -24.87 -11.02 -7.92
C MET A 475 -23.95 -9.81 -7.86
N LYS A 476 -22.67 -10.06 -7.55
CA LYS A 476 -21.59 -9.06 -7.55
C LYS A 476 -20.48 -9.55 -8.48
N ILE A 477 -20.07 -8.69 -9.41
CA ILE A 477 -18.99 -8.94 -10.38
C ILE A 477 -18.07 -7.70 -10.37
N PRO A 478 -16.78 -7.82 -10.02
CA PRO A 478 -16.15 -9.00 -9.44
C PRO A 478 -16.77 -9.38 -8.07
N ALA A 479 -16.49 -10.59 -7.58
CA ALA A 479 -16.98 -11.10 -6.30
C ALA A 479 -16.36 -10.36 -5.10
N CYS A 480 -16.89 -9.19 -4.74
CA CYS A 480 -16.35 -8.35 -3.67
C CYS A 480 -17.44 -7.45 -3.07
N TRP A 481 -17.29 -6.99 -1.82
CA TRP A 481 -18.38 -6.30 -1.13
C TRP A 481 -18.75 -4.94 -1.75
N TRP A 482 -17.79 -4.23 -2.36
CA TRP A 482 -18.02 -2.95 -3.06
C TRP A 482 -18.56 -3.09 -4.47
N ALA A 483 -18.51 -4.30 -5.07
CA ALA A 483 -19.14 -4.48 -6.37
C ALA A 483 -20.63 -4.20 -6.23
N ARG A 484 -21.14 -3.41 -7.17
CA ARG A 484 -22.55 -3.05 -7.19
C ARG A 484 -23.37 -4.33 -7.26
N GLU A 485 -24.36 -4.43 -6.38
CA GLU A 485 -25.33 -5.51 -6.45
C GLU A 485 -26.11 -5.38 -7.76
N GLN A 486 -26.03 -6.43 -8.57
CA GLN A 486 -26.77 -6.60 -9.80
C GLN A 486 -27.91 -7.57 -9.52
N HIS A 487 -29.12 -7.17 -9.87
CA HIS A 487 -30.33 -7.94 -9.61
C HIS A 487 -30.84 -8.54 -10.90
N PHE A 488 -31.06 -9.85 -10.88
CA PHE A 488 -31.57 -10.63 -12.00
C PHE A 488 -32.89 -11.28 -11.59
N PRO A 489 -33.89 -11.32 -12.50
CA PRO A 489 -35.19 -11.90 -12.19
C PRO A 489 -35.12 -13.41 -11.90
N ASP A 490 -34.14 -14.11 -12.48
CA ASP A 490 -33.98 -15.55 -12.39
C ASP A 490 -32.51 -15.96 -12.66
N ALA A 491 -32.21 -17.26 -12.52
CA ALA A 491 -30.87 -17.79 -12.76
C ALA A 491 -30.47 -17.74 -14.24
N ALA A 492 -31.44 -17.86 -15.17
CA ALA A 492 -31.18 -17.79 -16.60
C ALA A 492 -30.67 -16.41 -17.03
N ALA A 493 -31.27 -15.33 -16.53
CA ALA A 493 -30.84 -13.95 -16.76
C ALA A 493 -29.44 -13.69 -16.18
N ALA A 494 -29.17 -14.17 -14.95
CA ALA A 494 -27.85 -14.08 -14.36
C ALA A 494 -26.77 -14.80 -15.20
N ARG A 495 -27.07 -16.02 -15.68
CA ARG A 495 -26.20 -16.79 -16.58
C ARG A 495 -25.93 -16.08 -17.90
N GLN A 496 -26.96 -15.49 -18.51
CA GLN A 496 -26.80 -14.74 -19.75
C GLN A 496 -25.85 -13.56 -19.57
N HIS A 497 -26.02 -12.79 -18.48
CA HIS A 497 -25.13 -11.68 -18.16
C HIS A 497 -23.69 -12.15 -17.94
N LEU A 498 -23.48 -13.19 -17.13
CA LEU A 498 -22.16 -13.79 -16.91
C LEU A 498 -21.49 -14.27 -18.20
N SER A 499 -22.26 -14.86 -19.12
CA SER A 499 -21.74 -15.34 -20.39
C SER A 499 -21.26 -14.19 -21.31
N GLN A 500 -21.94 -13.04 -21.24
CA GLN A 500 -21.56 -11.82 -21.97
C GLN A 500 -20.28 -11.20 -21.40
N GLU A 501 -20.20 -11.10 -20.07
CA GLU A 501 -19.00 -10.64 -19.36
C GLU A 501 -17.79 -11.52 -19.71
N ASN A 502 -17.93 -12.85 -19.61
CA ASN A 502 -16.87 -13.82 -19.94
C ASN A 502 -16.38 -13.69 -21.39
N HIS A 503 -17.30 -13.52 -22.35
CA HIS A 503 -16.94 -13.33 -23.76
C HIS A 503 -16.19 -12.02 -24.01
N SER A 504 -16.62 -10.93 -23.37
CA SER A 504 -15.97 -9.62 -23.53
C SER A 504 -14.52 -9.65 -23.04
N GLU A 505 -14.28 -10.39 -21.95
CA GLU A 505 -13.00 -10.49 -21.30
C GLU A 505 -12.03 -11.42 -22.05
N GLY A 506 -12.51 -12.60 -22.47
CA GLY A 506 -11.71 -13.54 -23.26
C GLY A 506 -11.23 -12.95 -24.59
N GLN A 507 -12.00 -12.04 -25.20
CA GLN A 507 -11.58 -11.31 -26.40
C GLN A 507 -10.49 -10.27 -26.15
N ILE A 508 -10.42 -9.71 -24.93
CA ILE A 508 -9.40 -8.74 -24.53
C ILE A 508 -8.08 -9.46 -24.25
N LEU A 509 -8.12 -10.55 -23.47
CA LEU A 509 -6.92 -11.31 -23.07
C LEU A 509 -6.23 -12.01 -24.24
N ARG A 510 -6.98 -12.59 -25.19
CA ARG A 510 -6.37 -13.23 -26.38
C ARG A 510 -5.62 -12.27 -27.30
N LYS A 511 -5.87 -10.97 -27.18
CA LYS A 511 -5.17 -9.95 -27.99
C LYS A 511 -3.89 -9.46 -27.31
N SER A 512 -3.82 -9.41 -25.98
CA SER A 512 -2.62 -8.98 -25.26
C SER A 512 -1.50 -10.03 -25.29
N SER A 513 -1.83 -11.31 -25.38
CA SER A 513 -0.83 -12.40 -25.40
C SER A 513 -0.08 -12.59 -26.73
N SER A 514 -0.35 -11.77 -27.76
CA SER A 514 0.17 -11.98 -29.13
C SER A 514 1.43 -11.18 -29.51
N GLY A 515 2.09 -10.50 -28.56
CA GLY A 515 3.39 -9.84 -28.77
C GLY A 515 3.59 -8.60 -27.89
N ARG A 516 4.84 -8.09 -27.83
CA ARG A 516 5.19 -6.84 -27.13
C ARG A 516 4.22 -5.73 -27.46
N SER A 517 3.77 -5.01 -26.44
CA SER A 517 2.85 -3.89 -26.61
C SER A 517 3.59 -2.73 -27.27
N LEU A 518 3.17 -2.34 -28.47
CA LEU A 518 3.68 -1.13 -29.13
C LEU A 518 3.57 0.11 -28.22
N VAL A 519 2.58 0.15 -27.33
CA VAL A 519 2.40 1.22 -26.35
C VAL A 519 3.48 1.15 -25.26
N GLY A 520 3.80 -0.06 -24.77
CA GLY A 520 4.87 -0.26 -23.79
C GLY A 520 6.23 0.16 -24.31
N ASP A 521 6.61 -0.29 -25.51
CA ASP A 521 7.84 0.12 -26.19
C ASP A 521 7.91 1.65 -26.38
N LEU A 522 6.81 2.29 -26.79
CA LEU A 522 6.75 3.76 -26.97
C LEU A 522 6.88 4.52 -25.65
N VAL A 523 6.26 4.02 -24.57
CA VAL A 523 6.37 4.62 -23.24
C VAL A 523 7.79 4.45 -22.69
N LEU A 524 8.38 3.27 -22.83
CA LEU A 524 9.78 3.02 -22.45
C LEU A 524 10.75 3.93 -23.22
N GLN A 525 10.57 4.06 -24.54
CA GLN A 525 11.37 4.97 -25.35
C GLN A 525 11.19 6.42 -24.91
N ALA A 526 9.96 6.87 -24.62
CA ALA A 526 9.70 8.22 -24.14
C ALA A 526 10.40 8.49 -22.79
N LEU A 527 10.30 7.55 -21.84
CA LEU A 527 10.95 7.64 -20.53
C LEU A 527 12.48 7.64 -20.66
N GLN A 528 13.04 6.81 -21.54
CA GLN A 528 14.49 6.78 -21.81
C GLN A 528 14.99 8.06 -22.50
N MET A 529 14.22 8.59 -23.47
CA MET A 529 14.53 9.86 -24.14
C MET A 529 14.54 11.01 -23.13
N GLU A 530 13.55 11.06 -22.23
CA GLU A 530 13.46 12.08 -21.19
C GLU A 530 14.70 12.06 -20.27
N ARG A 531 15.12 10.85 -19.85
CA ARG A 531 16.34 10.67 -19.06
C ARG A 531 17.59 11.19 -19.75
N ARG A 532 17.75 10.93 -21.06
CA ARG A 532 18.89 11.44 -21.85
C ARG A 532 18.90 12.97 -21.91
N VAL A 533 17.73 13.58 -22.09
CA VAL A 533 17.59 15.05 -22.10
C VAL A 533 18.01 15.64 -20.75
N VAL A 534 17.58 15.04 -19.64
CA VAL A 534 17.91 15.56 -18.30
C VAL A 534 19.39 15.37 -17.98
N ALA A 535 19.99 14.23 -18.31
CA ALA A 535 21.42 14.02 -18.17
C ALA A 535 22.21 15.10 -18.93
N SER A 536 21.81 15.39 -20.17
CA SER A 536 22.42 16.45 -20.98
C SER A 536 22.26 17.85 -20.37
N ILE A 537 21.10 18.17 -19.77
CA ILE A 537 20.90 19.44 -19.05
C ILE A 537 21.82 19.52 -17.82
N GLY A 538 21.94 18.42 -17.05
CA GLY A 538 22.82 18.33 -15.89
C GLY A 538 24.29 18.58 -16.25
N GLU A 539 24.77 17.90 -17.29
CA GLU A 539 26.13 18.10 -17.84
C GLU A 539 26.35 19.53 -18.31
N THR A 540 25.36 20.12 -19.00
CA THR A 540 25.42 21.51 -19.46
C THR A 540 25.47 22.49 -18.29
N ALA A 541 24.67 22.26 -17.24
CA ALA A 541 24.67 23.09 -16.04
C ALA A 541 25.99 22.98 -15.25
N GLN A 542 26.57 21.79 -15.17
CA GLN A 542 27.87 21.57 -14.56
C GLN A 542 28.99 22.24 -15.36
N ALA A 543 28.97 22.12 -16.69
CA ALA A 543 29.91 22.82 -17.57
C ALA A 543 29.79 24.35 -17.46
N ALA A 544 28.57 24.88 -17.34
CA ALA A 544 28.34 26.30 -17.11
C ALA A 544 28.86 26.76 -15.73
N ARG A 545 28.66 25.96 -14.68
CA ARG A 545 29.23 26.24 -13.34
C ARG A 545 30.76 26.21 -13.37
N ALA A 546 31.37 25.26 -14.08
CA ALA A 546 32.82 25.19 -14.24
C ALA A 546 33.37 26.42 -14.97
N LYS A 547 32.69 26.89 -16.02
CA LYS A 547 33.06 28.12 -16.75
C LYS A 547 32.87 29.42 -15.96
N HIS A 548 32.01 29.40 -14.94
CA HIS A 548 31.73 30.55 -14.07
C HIS A 548 32.31 30.39 -12.67
N ALA A 549 33.11 29.33 -12.42
CA ALA A 549 33.90 29.24 -11.21
C ALA A 549 34.94 30.36 -11.26
N PRO A 550 35.03 31.20 -10.22
CA PRO A 550 35.96 32.33 -10.23
C PRO A 550 37.39 31.82 -10.36
N GLU A 551 38.02 32.09 -11.50
CA GLU A 551 39.47 32.01 -11.67
C GLU A 551 40.10 33.01 -10.69
N GLY A 552 40.54 32.55 -9.52
CA GLY A 552 41.29 33.42 -8.60
C GLY A 552 41.21 33.14 -7.11
N VAL A 553 40.39 32.18 -6.63
CA VAL A 553 40.53 31.75 -5.23
C VAL A 553 41.56 30.62 -5.19
N ALA A 554 42.83 31.00 -5.10
CA ALA A 554 43.88 30.06 -4.71
C ALA A 554 43.44 29.38 -3.40
N PRO A 555 43.62 28.05 -3.26
CA PRO A 555 43.39 27.38 -1.98
C PRO A 555 44.32 28.00 -0.94
N GLY A 556 43.76 28.86 -0.09
CA GLY A 556 44.46 29.43 1.05
C GLY A 556 45.01 28.29 1.89
N ALA A 557 46.31 28.38 2.18
CA ALA A 557 47.07 27.43 2.97
C ALA A 557 46.26 26.93 4.17
N ALA A 558 46.16 25.61 4.28
CA ALA A 558 45.65 24.94 5.46
C ALA A 558 46.44 25.45 6.67
N ALA A 559 45.77 26.17 7.57
CA ALA A 559 46.30 26.44 8.88
C ALA A 559 46.46 25.11 9.61
N GLU A 560 47.69 24.79 10.00
CA GLU A 560 48.01 23.68 10.89
C GLU A 560 47.13 23.75 12.15
N PRO A 561 46.53 22.63 12.59
CA PRO A 561 45.89 22.59 13.90
C PRO A 561 46.97 22.66 14.97
N ALA A 562 46.92 23.72 15.78
CA ALA A 562 47.71 23.86 16.98
C ALA A 562 47.53 22.63 17.89
N ALA A 563 48.65 21.98 18.19
CA ALA A 563 48.72 20.93 19.20
C ALA A 563 48.36 21.50 20.57
N ALA A 564 47.26 21.04 21.16
CA ALA A 564 46.98 21.21 22.57
C ALA A 564 47.66 20.06 23.33
N GLY A 565 48.66 20.40 24.16
CA GLY A 565 49.24 19.53 25.17
C GLY A 565 48.76 19.90 26.57
N SER A 566 48.79 18.88 27.44
CA SER A 566 48.55 18.80 28.90
C SER A 566 47.16 19.15 29.42
#